data_AF-A0A2N0MLW0-F1
#
_entry.id   AF-A0A2N0MLW0-F1
#
_cell.length_a   1.000
_cell.length_b   1.000
_cell.length_c   1.000
_cell.angle_alpha   90.00
_cell.angle_beta   90.00
_cell.angle_gamma   90.00
#
_symmetry.space_group_name_H-M   'P 1'
#
loop_
_entity.id
_entity.type
_entity.pdbx_description
1 polymer ?
#
loop_
_entity_poly.entity_id
_entity_poly.type
_entity_poly.pdbx_seq_one_letter_code
_entity_poly.pdbx_strand_id
1 'polypeptide(L)'
;MEIFATLFGTLIQFLVIGGIIAAVVVFLRRRGESEADQGIGTLRRLYYYGLSFVALMFSASGAVLLVDYVADSFSGKQLLSRGETQLALALAITIVGTPIWLFHWWLAYRAVRRFPSETRALSRKVYLSLVLGVSAALGAFGLVSLLRWLLGADDFNGLHLAFPLVWGGVWGFHWYVDSQEAAMTEAGHSVRRLYVYATALYGLVMLLVGLGLILRRLLWQVYDGIFATRVLLPGEGDLWNGATQTSLALFLASGLIWWWHWHRVSRDDLDSALRQVYLHFFAILGGALTVAATLSIILFKMLQWAFGEPDAAGAAEHFEFLPAALAALISGGALWGYHWAVVRQESATGVVGLAAAVHTYRYLLAALGLGTLAAGMIILFGVVIGVIAPQSGQELLRTDWWRNPLASAATLMLVGAPLWGYYWFGVQRDAGAGLLDRIALPRRIFIYLVLGAAILGVLGNLSALLFIFLRDLLEGDLSAQTVQDAKWSIGVLLTAGAVSVYHWLVLREDRGTIPETGRATIPALPVGKAVIALASEAAQPLLLRMEAQLGVPVRLWRRLDSDDQVPTLSDEELAATRERIAHAPGDRVLLTIDASGMRVVPYREV
;
A
#
# COMPACT_ATOMS: atom_id res chain seq x y z
N MET A 1 -29.75 -7.92 -15.41
CA MET A 1 -29.45 -7.65 -13.98
C MET A 1 -28.07 -8.15 -13.58
N GLU A 2 -27.62 -9.34 -13.98
CA GLU A 2 -26.26 -9.84 -13.65
C GLU A 2 -25.11 -8.97 -14.19
N ILE A 3 -25.23 -8.42 -15.41
CA ILE A 3 -24.24 -7.46 -15.96
C ILE A 3 -24.18 -6.19 -15.10
N PHE A 4 -25.32 -5.71 -14.59
CA PHE A 4 -25.34 -4.58 -13.67
C PHE A 4 -24.73 -4.92 -12.30
N ALA A 5 -24.85 -6.16 -11.84
CA ALA A 5 -24.26 -6.63 -10.58
C ALA A 5 -22.73 -6.82 -10.69
N THR A 6 -22.21 -7.32 -11.81
CA THR A 6 -20.77 -7.40 -12.09
C THR A 6 -20.16 -6.02 -12.36
N LEU A 7 -20.91 -5.12 -13.02
CA LEU A 7 -20.57 -3.70 -13.12
C LEU A 7 -20.59 -3.04 -11.73
N PHE A 8 -21.49 -3.41 -10.82
CA PHE A 8 -21.52 -2.89 -9.43
C PHE A 8 -20.35 -3.38 -8.58
N GLY A 9 -19.94 -4.64 -8.73
CA GLY A 9 -18.78 -5.20 -8.04
C GLY A 9 -17.46 -4.55 -8.48
N THR A 10 -17.33 -4.19 -9.76
CA THR A 10 -16.21 -3.38 -10.26
C THR A 10 -16.36 -1.90 -9.90
N LEU A 11 -17.58 -1.38 -9.79
CA LEU A 11 -17.88 -0.01 -9.32
C LEU A 11 -17.31 0.27 -7.93
N ILE A 12 -17.33 -0.71 -7.01
CA ILE A 12 -16.74 -0.56 -5.67
C ILE A 12 -15.23 -0.29 -5.75
N GLN A 13 -14.52 -0.98 -6.66
CA GLN A 13 -13.09 -0.76 -6.89
C GLN A 13 -12.83 0.63 -7.52
N PHE A 14 -13.75 1.11 -8.37
CA PHE A 14 -13.69 2.46 -8.94
C PHE A 14 -14.11 3.58 -7.99
N LEU A 15 -15.01 3.31 -7.04
CA LEU A 15 -15.36 4.23 -5.96
C LEU A 15 -14.19 4.38 -4.98
N VAL A 16 -13.39 3.34 -4.79
CA VAL A 16 -12.14 3.42 -4.02
C VAL A 16 -11.10 4.28 -4.77
N ILE A 17 -10.86 4.03 -6.05
CA ILE A 17 -9.90 4.84 -6.84
C ILE A 17 -10.38 6.29 -6.98
N GLY A 18 -11.66 6.50 -7.31
CA GLY A 18 -12.29 7.81 -7.39
C GLY A 18 -12.34 8.52 -6.04
N GLY A 19 -12.56 7.78 -4.94
CA GLY A 19 -12.53 8.28 -3.56
C GLY A 19 -11.12 8.69 -3.12
N ILE A 20 -10.09 7.93 -3.50
CA ILE A 20 -8.68 8.27 -3.24
C ILE A 20 -8.28 9.50 -4.08
N ILE A 21 -8.66 9.56 -5.35
CA ILE A 21 -8.41 10.73 -6.21
C ILE A 21 -9.14 11.96 -5.65
N ALA A 22 -10.40 11.82 -5.22
CA ALA A 22 -11.15 12.90 -4.59
C ALA A 22 -10.52 13.35 -3.26
N ALA A 23 -10.08 12.43 -2.41
CA ALA A 23 -9.39 12.73 -1.15
C ALA A 23 -8.07 13.47 -1.40
N VAL A 24 -7.29 13.06 -2.40
CA VAL A 24 -6.05 13.73 -2.82
C VAL A 24 -6.35 15.11 -3.39
N VAL A 25 -7.39 15.26 -4.21
CA VAL A 25 -7.80 16.57 -4.75
C VAL A 25 -8.28 17.52 -3.65
N VAL A 26 -9.05 17.03 -2.68
CA VAL A 26 -9.50 17.81 -1.51
C VAL A 26 -8.32 18.20 -0.63
N PHE A 27 -7.36 17.30 -0.43
CA PHE A 27 -6.15 17.57 0.34
C PHE A 27 -5.23 18.58 -0.35
N LEU A 28 -5.05 18.48 -1.67
CA LEU A 28 -4.22 19.39 -2.45
C LEU A 28 -4.85 20.78 -2.62
N ARG A 29 -6.18 20.88 -2.74
CA ARG A 29 -6.89 22.17 -2.74
C ARG A 29 -6.72 22.96 -1.44
N ARG A 30 -6.51 22.28 -0.31
CA ARG A 30 -6.27 22.94 0.99
C ARG A 30 -4.88 23.57 1.11
N ARG A 31 -3.93 23.23 0.22
CA ARG A 31 -2.53 23.73 0.27
C ARG A 31 -2.23 24.84 -0.74
N GLY A 32 -3.10 25.10 -1.72
CA GLY A 32 -2.88 26.11 -2.75
C GLY A 32 -3.72 27.36 -2.54
N GLU A 33 -3.15 28.39 -1.90
CA GLU A 33 -3.67 29.75 -2.00
C GLU A 33 -3.27 30.39 -3.35
N SER A 34 -4.31 30.77 -4.10
CA SER A 34 -4.40 31.81 -5.15
C SER A 34 -3.13 32.26 -5.90
N GLU A 35 -2.63 31.45 -6.86
CA GLU A 35 -2.09 32.05 -8.09
C GLU A 35 -3.26 32.64 -8.89
N ALA A 36 -3.12 33.87 -9.41
CA ALA A 36 -4.11 34.45 -10.29
C ALA A 36 -4.35 33.51 -11.49
N ASP A 37 -5.54 32.89 -11.57
CA ASP A 37 -5.88 31.91 -12.61
C ASP A 37 -5.88 32.58 -13.98
N GLN A 38 -4.75 32.51 -14.70
CA GLN A 38 -4.59 33.04 -16.06
C GLN A 38 -5.39 32.24 -17.11
N GLY A 39 -6.16 31.23 -16.68
CA GLY A 39 -6.94 30.36 -17.54
C GLY A 39 -8.43 30.69 -17.58
N ILE A 40 -9.24 29.72 -17.96
CA ILE A 40 -10.67 29.89 -18.20
C ILE A 40 -11.54 29.96 -16.94
N GLY A 41 -10.94 29.87 -15.75
CA GLY A 41 -11.61 29.82 -14.46
C GLY A 41 -11.93 28.40 -13.97
N THR A 42 -11.77 28.18 -12.66
CA THR A 42 -11.98 26.87 -12.02
C THR A 42 -13.38 26.29 -12.21
N LEU A 43 -14.44 27.11 -12.14
CA LEU A 43 -15.83 26.65 -12.31
C LEU A 43 -16.07 26.10 -13.72
N ARG A 44 -15.59 26.81 -14.73
CA ARG A 44 -15.72 26.40 -16.14
C ARG A 44 -14.92 25.14 -16.43
N ARG A 45 -13.72 24.99 -15.84
CA ARG A 45 -12.94 23.75 -15.91
C ARG A 45 -13.71 22.57 -15.32
N LEU A 46 -14.28 22.72 -14.14
CA LEU A 46 -15.05 21.65 -13.49
C LEU A 46 -16.27 21.26 -14.34
N TYR A 47 -16.96 22.24 -14.92
CA TYR A 47 -18.07 22.01 -15.83
C TYR A 47 -17.63 21.25 -17.10
N TYR A 48 -16.59 21.71 -17.80
CA TYR A 48 -16.09 21.05 -19.02
C TYR A 48 -15.62 19.62 -18.76
N TYR A 49 -14.76 19.42 -17.76
CA TYR A 49 -14.19 18.11 -17.49
C TYR A 49 -15.20 17.16 -16.83
N GLY A 50 -16.05 17.66 -15.94
CA GLY A 50 -17.09 16.85 -15.29
C GLY A 50 -18.11 16.31 -16.29
N LEU A 51 -18.68 17.17 -17.13
CA LEU A 51 -19.64 16.74 -18.16
C LEU A 51 -18.98 15.89 -19.25
N SER A 52 -17.74 16.24 -19.65
CA SER A 52 -16.98 15.38 -20.57
C SER A 52 -16.78 13.99 -20.00
N PHE A 53 -16.53 13.85 -18.70
CA PHE A 53 -16.31 12.54 -18.07
C PHE A 53 -17.58 11.70 -18.11
N VAL A 54 -18.70 12.25 -17.62
CA VAL A 54 -19.99 11.55 -17.61
C VAL A 54 -20.43 11.19 -19.02
N ALA A 55 -20.35 12.14 -19.96
CA ALA A 55 -20.72 11.91 -21.35
C ALA A 55 -19.83 10.85 -22.03
N LEU A 56 -18.53 10.82 -21.72
CA LEU A 56 -17.62 9.78 -22.20
C LEU A 56 -18.02 8.40 -21.65
N MET A 57 -18.36 8.29 -20.37
CA MET A 57 -18.80 7.01 -19.79
C MET A 57 -20.06 6.50 -20.50
N PHE A 58 -21.04 7.36 -20.73
CA PHE A 58 -22.24 7.00 -21.51
C PHE A 58 -21.86 6.61 -22.94
N SER A 59 -21.10 7.44 -23.65
CA SER A 59 -20.67 7.18 -25.02
C SER A 59 -19.92 5.84 -25.15
N ALA A 60 -18.96 5.56 -24.27
CA ALA A 60 -18.20 4.31 -24.26
C ALA A 60 -19.10 3.11 -23.92
N SER A 61 -20.00 3.21 -22.94
CA SER A 61 -20.96 2.14 -22.63
C SER A 61 -21.90 1.86 -23.80
N GLY A 62 -22.41 2.90 -24.47
CA GLY A 62 -23.23 2.76 -25.66
C GLY A 62 -22.45 2.10 -26.81
N ALA A 63 -21.20 2.51 -27.03
CA ALA A 63 -20.32 1.90 -28.01
C ALA A 63 -20.03 0.42 -27.71
N VAL A 64 -19.84 0.03 -26.44
CA VAL A 64 -19.72 -1.39 -26.05
C VAL A 64 -20.97 -2.16 -26.48
N LEU A 65 -22.17 -1.67 -26.18
CA LEU A 65 -23.41 -2.36 -26.55
C LEU A 65 -23.61 -2.44 -28.08
N LEU A 66 -23.16 -1.42 -28.83
CA LEU A 66 -23.21 -1.44 -30.31
C LEU A 66 -22.22 -2.46 -30.89
N VAL A 67 -20.98 -2.48 -30.40
CA VAL A 67 -19.98 -3.45 -30.85
C VAL A 67 -20.39 -4.86 -30.46
N ASP A 68 -20.97 -5.04 -29.28
CA ASP A 68 -21.54 -6.31 -28.81
C ASP A 68 -22.62 -6.82 -29.77
N TYR A 69 -23.63 -5.98 -30.05
CA TYR A 69 -24.71 -6.31 -30.98
C TYR A 69 -24.19 -6.66 -32.39
N VAL A 70 -23.25 -5.88 -32.91
CA VAL A 70 -22.65 -6.14 -34.23
C VAL A 70 -21.85 -7.44 -34.21
N ALA A 71 -21.05 -7.69 -33.18
CA ALA A 71 -20.26 -8.91 -33.04
C ALA A 71 -21.14 -10.16 -32.91
N ASP A 72 -22.22 -10.09 -32.11
CA ASP A 72 -23.20 -11.18 -31.97
C ASP A 72 -23.91 -11.49 -33.29
N SER A 73 -24.16 -10.48 -34.14
CA SER A 73 -24.80 -10.68 -35.44
C SER A 73 -24.01 -11.61 -36.36
N PHE A 74 -22.69 -11.66 -36.24
CA PHE A 74 -21.84 -12.57 -36.99
C PHE A 74 -21.85 -14.01 -36.47
N SER A 75 -22.30 -14.25 -35.23
CA SER A 75 -22.33 -15.58 -34.59
C SER A 75 -23.58 -16.40 -34.90
N GLY A 76 -24.58 -15.81 -35.57
CA GLY A 76 -25.85 -16.46 -35.92
C GLY A 76 -26.82 -16.68 -34.75
N LYS A 77 -26.44 -16.36 -33.50
CA LYS A 77 -27.30 -16.46 -32.31
C LYS A 77 -28.20 -15.22 -32.14
N GLN A 78 -28.99 -14.87 -33.16
CA GLN A 78 -30.04 -13.85 -33.01
C GLN A 78 -31.24 -14.44 -32.24
N LEU A 79 -31.21 -14.36 -30.91
CA LEU A 79 -32.40 -14.57 -30.08
C LEU A 79 -33.38 -13.41 -30.32
N LEU A 80 -34.29 -13.60 -31.28
CA LEU A 80 -35.33 -12.65 -31.67
C LEU A 80 -36.10 -12.15 -30.43
N SER A 81 -35.99 -10.83 -30.16
CA SER A 81 -36.52 -9.97 -29.07
C SER A 81 -35.47 -9.35 -28.15
N ARG A 82 -34.39 -10.06 -27.77
CA ARG A 82 -33.36 -9.50 -26.88
C ARG A 82 -32.45 -8.49 -27.59
N GLY A 83 -32.19 -8.72 -28.90
CA GLY A 83 -31.32 -7.87 -29.72
C GLY A 83 -31.87 -6.47 -29.99
N GLU A 84 -33.17 -6.32 -30.26
CA GLU A 84 -33.76 -5.01 -30.62
C GLU A 84 -33.79 -4.03 -29.44
N THR A 85 -34.15 -4.52 -28.25
CA THR A 85 -34.17 -3.70 -27.02
C THR A 85 -32.75 -3.24 -26.66
N GLN A 86 -31.77 -4.14 -26.78
CA GLN A 86 -30.37 -3.82 -26.54
C GLN A 86 -29.83 -2.81 -27.56
N LEU A 87 -30.14 -3.00 -28.85
CA LEU A 87 -29.76 -2.06 -29.90
C LEU A 87 -30.38 -0.68 -29.68
N ALA A 88 -31.67 -0.60 -29.34
CA ALA A 88 -32.34 0.66 -29.04
C ALA A 88 -31.69 1.38 -27.86
N LEU A 89 -31.35 0.65 -26.79
CA LEU A 89 -30.61 1.19 -25.64
C LEU A 89 -29.22 1.67 -26.05
N ALA A 90 -28.48 0.86 -26.82
CA ALA A 90 -27.14 1.17 -27.31
C ALA A 90 -27.14 2.45 -28.16
N LEU A 91 -28.09 2.57 -29.08
CA LEU A 91 -28.29 3.75 -29.91
C LEU A 91 -28.68 4.97 -29.07
N ALA A 92 -29.66 4.85 -28.17
CA ALA A 92 -30.10 5.95 -27.32
C ALA A 92 -28.94 6.54 -26.51
N ILE A 93 -28.18 5.67 -25.82
CA ILE A 93 -27.04 6.10 -25.01
C ILE A 93 -25.92 6.68 -25.88
N THR A 94 -25.63 6.09 -27.05
CA THR A 94 -24.55 6.56 -27.94
C THR A 94 -24.89 7.90 -28.60
N ILE A 95 -26.11 8.04 -29.12
CA ILE A 95 -26.61 9.24 -29.81
C ILE A 95 -26.67 10.42 -28.84
N VAL A 96 -26.98 10.19 -27.57
CA VAL A 96 -26.99 11.25 -26.55
C VAL A 96 -25.58 11.51 -26.03
N GLY A 97 -24.86 10.48 -25.60
CA GLY A 97 -23.57 10.61 -24.92
C GLY A 97 -22.46 11.13 -25.82
N THR A 98 -22.36 10.63 -27.05
CA THR A 98 -21.23 10.93 -27.95
C THR A 98 -21.18 12.40 -28.38
N PRO A 99 -22.28 13.03 -28.84
CA PRO A 99 -22.25 14.44 -29.19
C PRO A 99 -21.96 15.34 -27.99
N ILE A 100 -22.50 15.02 -26.81
CA ILE A 100 -22.23 15.77 -25.58
C ILE A 100 -20.74 15.67 -25.22
N TRP A 101 -20.15 14.48 -25.30
CA TRP A 101 -18.73 14.28 -25.04
C TRP A 101 -17.87 15.05 -26.04
N LEU A 102 -18.11 14.88 -27.36
CA LEU A 102 -17.36 15.57 -28.41
C LEU A 102 -17.42 17.09 -28.24
N PHE A 103 -18.60 17.63 -27.90
CA PHE A 103 -18.77 19.06 -27.66
C PHE A 103 -17.94 19.56 -26.46
N HIS A 104 -18.03 18.89 -25.30
CA HIS A 104 -17.28 19.31 -24.10
C HIS A 104 -15.78 19.07 -24.25
N TRP A 105 -15.37 17.99 -24.92
CA TRP A 105 -13.97 17.74 -25.26
C TRP A 105 -13.42 18.80 -26.21
N TRP A 106 -14.19 19.18 -27.24
CA TRP A 106 -13.83 20.27 -28.14
C TRP A 106 -13.69 21.61 -27.42
N LEU A 107 -14.59 21.93 -26.49
CA LEU A 107 -14.47 23.13 -25.65
C LEU A 107 -13.19 23.12 -24.80
N ALA A 108 -12.87 21.98 -24.18
CA ALA A 108 -11.65 21.82 -23.40
C ALA A 108 -10.38 21.94 -24.28
N TYR A 109 -10.40 21.32 -25.45
CA TYR A 109 -9.30 21.41 -26.43
C TYR A 109 -9.10 22.84 -26.93
N ARG A 110 -10.19 23.54 -27.25
CA ARG A 110 -10.15 24.96 -27.66
C ARG A 110 -9.63 25.85 -26.53
N ALA A 111 -9.99 25.57 -25.28
CA ALA A 111 -9.48 26.29 -24.12
C ALA A 111 -7.95 26.14 -23.99
N VAL A 112 -7.41 24.93 -24.16
CA VAL A 112 -5.96 24.68 -24.15
C VAL A 112 -5.23 25.44 -25.26
N ARG A 113 -5.81 25.49 -26.47
CA ARG A 113 -5.21 26.25 -27.58
C ARG A 113 -5.20 27.76 -27.34
N ARG A 114 -6.21 28.28 -26.61
CA ARG A 114 -6.32 29.71 -26.29
C ARG A 114 -5.46 30.09 -25.08
N PHE A 115 -5.35 29.19 -24.10
CA PHE A 115 -4.61 29.38 -22.87
C PHE A 115 -3.73 28.15 -22.62
N PRO A 116 -2.45 28.16 -23.05
CA PRO A 116 -1.56 27.02 -22.88
C PRO A 116 -1.39 26.55 -21.43
N SER A 117 -1.60 27.45 -20.45
CA SER A 117 -1.62 27.15 -19.02
C SER A 117 -2.67 26.11 -18.60
N GLU A 118 -3.73 25.89 -19.39
CA GLU A 118 -4.75 24.87 -19.13
C GLU A 118 -4.20 23.43 -19.15
N THR A 119 -3.08 23.18 -19.80
CA THR A 119 -2.37 21.87 -19.73
C THR A 119 -1.88 21.55 -18.32
N ARG A 120 -1.59 22.59 -17.52
CA ARG A 120 -1.12 22.48 -16.13
C ARG A 120 -2.28 22.40 -15.12
N ALA A 121 -3.52 22.56 -15.57
CA ALA A 121 -4.68 22.61 -14.70
C ALA A 121 -4.92 21.26 -14.00
N LEU A 122 -5.04 21.29 -12.66
CA LEU A 122 -5.28 20.09 -11.86
C LEU A 122 -6.54 19.33 -12.29
N SER A 123 -7.62 20.05 -12.61
CA SER A 123 -8.88 19.45 -13.08
C SER A 123 -8.71 18.63 -14.36
N ARG A 124 -7.82 19.06 -15.26
CA ARG A 124 -7.52 18.34 -16.51
C ARG A 124 -6.78 17.05 -16.19
N LYS A 125 -5.77 17.10 -15.30
CA LYS A 125 -5.01 15.91 -14.89
C LYS A 125 -5.85 14.92 -14.10
N VAL A 126 -6.75 15.40 -13.25
CA VAL A 126 -7.76 14.56 -12.56
C VAL A 126 -8.68 13.89 -13.57
N TYR A 127 -9.22 14.63 -14.54
CA TYR A 127 -10.04 14.07 -15.62
C TYR A 127 -9.30 12.97 -16.39
N LEU A 128 -8.09 13.27 -16.90
CA LEU A 128 -7.33 12.31 -17.68
C LEU A 128 -6.99 11.06 -16.86
N SER A 129 -6.57 11.23 -15.61
CA SER A 129 -6.23 10.10 -14.73
C SER A 129 -7.45 9.25 -14.35
N LEU A 130 -8.63 9.86 -14.17
CA LEU A 130 -9.87 9.13 -13.94
C LEU A 130 -10.29 8.34 -15.19
N VAL A 131 -10.25 8.97 -16.36
CA VAL A 131 -10.58 8.28 -17.62
C VAL A 131 -9.63 7.11 -17.85
N LEU A 132 -8.32 7.34 -17.72
CA LEU A 132 -7.31 6.29 -17.85
C LEU A 132 -7.51 5.17 -16.83
N GLY A 133 -7.81 5.49 -15.57
CA GLY A 133 -8.09 4.51 -14.53
C GLY A 133 -9.29 3.62 -14.84
N VAL A 134 -10.42 4.24 -15.20
CA VAL A 134 -11.65 3.53 -15.56
C VAL A 134 -11.46 2.68 -16.81
N SER A 135 -10.89 3.26 -17.87
CA SER A 135 -10.68 2.55 -19.13
C SER A 135 -9.64 1.44 -19.01
N ALA A 136 -8.60 1.61 -18.19
CA ALA A 136 -7.62 0.55 -17.95
C ALA A 136 -8.27 -0.67 -17.26
N ALA A 137 -9.09 -0.47 -16.24
CA ALA A 137 -9.69 -1.59 -15.52
C ALA A 137 -10.87 -2.23 -16.27
N LEU A 138 -11.69 -1.46 -17.00
CA LEU A 138 -12.71 -2.06 -17.88
C LEU A 138 -12.08 -2.71 -19.12
N GLY A 139 -10.99 -2.16 -19.64
CA GLY A 139 -10.17 -2.79 -20.67
C GLY A 139 -9.51 -4.08 -20.16
N ALA A 140 -9.04 -4.11 -18.92
CA ALA A 140 -8.51 -5.31 -18.26
C ALA A 140 -9.56 -6.41 -18.17
N PHE A 141 -10.76 -6.06 -17.69
CA PHE A 141 -11.89 -6.97 -17.62
C PHE A 141 -12.23 -7.53 -19.02
N GLY A 142 -12.29 -6.66 -20.02
CA GLY A 142 -12.49 -7.04 -21.41
C GLY A 142 -11.41 -7.97 -21.94
N LEU A 143 -10.14 -7.70 -21.62
CA LEU A 143 -9.02 -8.54 -22.05
C LEU A 143 -9.04 -9.92 -21.39
N VAL A 144 -9.38 -10.00 -20.09
CA VAL A 144 -9.60 -11.29 -19.42
C VAL A 144 -10.76 -12.03 -20.09
N SER A 145 -11.87 -11.35 -20.34
CA SER A 145 -13.05 -11.93 -21.00
C SER A 145 -12.71 -12.46 -22.41
N LEU A 146 -11.98 -11.68 -23.20
CA LEU A 146 -11.48 -12.09 -24.51
C LEU A 146 -10.61 -13.33 -24.44
N LEU A 147 -9.64 -13.35 -23.51
CA LEU A 147 -8.74 -14.49 -23.34
C LEU A 147 -9.49 -15.73 -22.82
N ARG A 148 -10.50 -15.57 -21.96
CA ARG A 148 -11.35 -16.68 -21.52
C ARG A 148 -12.05 -17.34 -22.70
N TRP A 149 -12.63 -16.56 -23.60
CA TRP A 149 -13.20 -17.09 -24.85
C TRP A 149 -12.12 -17.75 -25.74
N LEU A 150 -11.01 -17.07 -26.02
CA LEU A 150 -9.94 -17.60 -26.88
C LEU A 150 -9.31 -18.89 -26.35
N LEU A 151 -9.26 -19.06 -25.03
CA LEU A 151 -8.74 -20.26 -24.38
C LEU A 151 -9.79 -21.38 -24.27
N GLY A 152 -11.05 -21.12 -24.61
CA GLY A 152 -12.16 -22.08 -24.56
C GLY A 152 -12.84 -22.20 -23.19
N ALA A 153 -12.74 -21.19 -22.34
CA ALA A 153 -13.40 -21.15 -21.02
C ALA A 153 -14.85 -20.69 -21.08
N ASP A 154 -15.19 -19.87 -22.09
CA ASP A 154 -16.51 -19.31 -22.32
C ASP A 154 -16.91 -19.50 -23.80
N ASP A 155 -18.21 -19.61 -24.06
CA ASP A 155 -18.76 -19.53 -25.42
C ASP A 155 -18.63 -18.12 -25.99
N PHE A 156 -18.62 -17.99 -27.33
CA PHE A 156 -18.61 -16.68 -27.96
C PHE A 156 -19.84 -15.83 -27.60
N ASN A 157 -19.56 -14.56 -27.30
CA ASN A 157 -20.46 -13.44 -27.07
C ASN A 157 -19.71 -12.17 -27.52
N GLY A 158 -20.39 -11.23 -28.16
CA GLY A 158 -19.86 -9.97 -28.65
C GLY A 158 -19.13 -9.13 -27.59
N LEU A 159 -19.49 -9.26 -26.32
CA LEU A 159 -18.85 -8.58 -25.19
C LEU A 159 -17.36 -8.91 -25.07
N HIS A 160 -16.94 -10.11 -25.47
CA HIS A 160 -15.53 -10.51 -25.49
C HIS A 160 -14.70 -9.60 -26.41
N LEU A 161 -15.30 -9.07 -27.48
CA LEU A 161 -14.66 -8.11 -28.38
C LEU A 161 -14.95 -6.67 -27.98
N ALA A 162 -16.19 -6.38 -27.59
CA ALA A 162 -16.65 -5.02 -27.34
C ALA A 162 -15.91 -4.31 -26.21
N PHE A 163 -15.74 -4.97 -25.06
CA PHE A 163 -15.05 -4.37 -23.91
C PHE A 163 -13.58 -4.01 -24.20
N PRO A 164 -12.71 -4.94 -24.65
CA PRO A 164 -11.31 -4.61 -24.89
C PRO A 164 -11.13 -3.61 -26.04
N LEU A 165 -11.97 -3.67 -27.09
CA LEU A 165 -11.88 -2.74 -28.21
C LEU A 165 -12.25 -1.31 -27.80
N VAL A 166 -13.42 -1.13 -27.18
CA VAL A 166 -13.91 0.21 -26.84
C VAL A 166 -13.09 0.82 -25.71
N TRP A 167 -12.90 0.10 -24.60
CA TRP A 167 -12.15 0.65 -23.46
C TRP A 167 -10.65 0.73 -23.73
N GLY A 168 -10.08 -0.20 -24.51
CA GLY A 168 -8.70 -0.09 -25.01
C GLY A 168 -8.52 1.11 -25.94
N GLY A 169 -9.50 1.40 -26.80
CA GLY A 169 -9.51 2.60 -27.64
C GLY A 169 -9.60 3.90 -26.84
N VAL A 170 -10.52 3.97 -25.86
CA VAL A 170 -10.64 5.11 -24.94
C VAL A 170 -9.33 5.33 -24.17
N TRP A 171 -8.75 4.25 -23.64
CA TRP A 171 -7.47 4.30 -22.93
C TRP A 171 -6.35 4.80 -23.85
N GLY A 172 -6.21 4.23 -25.05
CA GLY A 172 -5.16 4.60 -26.00
C GLY A 172 -5.26 6.05 -26.46
N PHE A 173 -6.47 6.55 -26.74
CA PHE A 173 -6.69 7.95 -27.10
C PHE A 173 -6.29 8.90 -25.96
N HIS A 174 -6.78 8.65 -24.74
CA HIS A 174 -6.48 9.54 -23.61
C HIS A 174 -5.02 9.43 -23.14
N TRP A 175 -4.41 8.26 -23.30
CA TRP A 175 -2.98 8.04 -23.05
C TRP A 175 -2.12 8.84 -24.04
N TYR A 176 -2.48 8.82 -25.33
CA TYR A 176 -1.84 9.65 -26.34
C TYR A 176 -1.99 11.13 -26.02
N VAL A 177 -3.16 11.59 -25.56
CA VAL A 177 -3.33 12.99 -25.17
C VAL A 177 -2.46 13.36 -23.96
N ASP A 178 -2.42 12.54 -22.91
CA ASP A 178 -1.60 12.81 -21.72
C ASP A 178 -0.09 12.78 -22.04
N SER A 179 0.36 11.88 -22.94
CA SER A 179 1.78 11.74 -23.28
C SER A 179 2.34 12.91 -24.09
N GLN A 180 1.49 13.67 -24.78
CA GLN A 180 1.88 14.86 -25.53
C GLN A 180 1.97 16.12 -24.67
N GLU A 181 1.55 16.07 -23.40
CA GLU A 181 1.54 17.23 -22.51
C GLU A 181 2.86 17.35 -21.74
N ALA A 182 3.76 18.24 -22.22
CA ALA A 182 5.13 18.39 -21.72
C ALA A 182 5.30 19.09 -20.36
N ALA A 183 4.30 19.82 -19.85
CA ALA A 183 4.41 20.59 -18.61
C ALA A 183 3.32 20.21 -17.60
N MET A 184 3.72 19.76 -16.41
CA MET A 184 2.80 19.47 -15.31
C MET A 184 3.21 20.24 -14.05
N THR A 185 2.22 20.62 -13.24
CA THR A 185 2.44 21.06 -11.86
C THR A 185 2.80 19.86 -10.99
N GLU A 186 3.42 20.10 -9.83
CA GLU A 186 3.70 19.05 -8.84
C GLU A 186 2.44 18.26 -8.46
N ALA A 187 1.34 18.97 -8.21
CA ALA A 187 0.03 18.37 -7.95
C ALA A 187 -0.46 17.49 -9.11
N GLY A 188 -0.28 17.94 -10.37
CA GLY A 188 -0.59 17.15 -11.56
C GLY A 188 0.25 15.88 -11.68
N HIS A 189 1.55 15.96 -11.36
CA HIS A 189 2.43 14.79 -11.31
C HIS A 189 1.98 13.78 -10.25
N SER A 190 1.60 14.23 -9.06
CA SER A 190 1.09 13.33 -7.99
C SER A 190 -0.17 12.58 -8.42
N VAL A 191 -1.12 13.25 -9.08
CA VAL A 191 -2.36 12.62 -9.56
C VAL A 191 -2.07 11.58 -10.65
N ARG A 192 -1.18 11.90 -11.61
CA ARG A 192 -0.76 10.95 -12.64
C ARG A 192 -0.03 9.74 -12.05
N ARG A 193 0.90 9.97 -11.12
CA ARG A 193 1.62 8.91 -10.40
C ARG A 193 0.66 8.01 -9.63
N LEU A 194 -0.36 8.57 -8.99
CA LEU A 194 -1.37 7.80 -8.28
C LEU A 194 -2.11 6.84 -9.23
N TYR A 195 -2.54 7.31 -10.40
CA TYR A 195 -3.11 6.43 -11.43
C TYR A 195 -2.13 5.31 -11.82
N VAL A 196 -0.88 5.66 -12.17
CA VAL A 196 0.12 4.68 -12.63
C VAL A 196 0.37 3.60 -11.58
N TYR A 197 0.64 3.98 -10.33
CA TYR A 197 0.92 3.02 -9.26
C TYR A 197 -0.32 2.25 -8.80
N ALA A 198 -1.51 2.85 -8.83
CA ALA A 198 -2.75 2.13 -8.54
C ALA A 198 -3.05 1.06 -9.61
N THR A 199 -2.91 1.40 -10.88
CA THR A 199 -3.11 0.45 -11.98
C THR A 199 -2.02 -0.62 -12.03
N ALA A 200 -0.76 -0.26 -11.76
CA ALA A 200 0.31 -1.24 -11.59
C ALA A 200 0.01 -2.20 -10.43
N LEU A 201 -0.42 -1.70 -9.28
CA LEU A 201 -0.77 -2.52 -8.11
C LEU A 201 -1.94 -3.46 -8.41
N TYR A 202 -3.00 -2.95 -9.04
CA TYR A 202 -4.13 -3.78 -9.48
C TYR A 202 -3.67 -4.91 -10.41
N GLY A 203 -2.87 -4.59 -11.42
CA GLY A 203 -2.30 -5.57 -12.33
C GLY A 203 -1.43 -6.61 -11.60
N LEU A 204 -0.61 -6.18 -10.65
CA LEU A 204 0.23 -7.08 -9.84
C LEU A 204 -0.60 -8.03 -8.98
N VAL A 205 -1.61 -7.53 -8.27
CA VAL A 205 -2.49 -8.35 -7.42
C VAL A 205 -3.21 -9.40 -8.25
N MET A 206 -3.81 -8.98 -9.38
CA MET A 206 -4.54 -9.90 -10.25
C MET A 206 -3.62 -10.91 -10.96
N LEU A 207 -2.41 -10.49 -11.32
CA LEU A 207 -1.36 -11.38 -11.83
C LEU A 207 -1.03 -12.49 -10.80
N LEU A 208 -0.84 -12.11 -9.54
CA LEU A 208 -0.56 -13.05 -8.45
C LEU A 208 -1.73 -13.97 -8.14
N VAL A 209 -2.98 -13.48 -8.23
CA VAL A 209 -4.18 -14.32 -8.11
C VAL A 209 -4.21 -15.36 -9.23
N GLY A 210 -4.00 -14.94 -10.48
CA GLY A 210 -3.91 -15.87 -11.63
C GLY A 210 -2.81 -16.92 -11.45
N LEU A 211 -1.61 -16.49 -11.07
CA LEU A 211 -0.47 -17.37 -10.80
C LEU A 211 -0.77 -18.36 -9.66
N GLY A 212 -1.28 -17.87 -8.53
CA GLY A 212 -1.60 -18.69 -7.36
C GLY A 212 -2.67 -19.73 -7.66
N LEU A 213 -3.69 -19.38 -8.45
CA LEU A 213 -4.73 -20.33 -8.87
C LEU A 213 -4.19 -21.41 -9.82
N ILE A 214 -3.27 -21.07 -10.74
CA ILE A 214 -2.60 -22.04 -11.61
C ILE A 214 -1.73 -22.99 -10.78
N LEU A 215 -0.84 -22.43 -9.95
CA LEU A 215 0.07 -23.22 -9.11
C LEU A 215 -0.67 -24.14 -8.16
N ARG A 216 -1.72 -23.63 -7.49
CA ARG A 216 -2.52 -24.41 -6.55
C ARG A 216 -3.11 -25.65 -7.22
N ARG A 217 -3.61 -25.54 -8.46
CA ARG A 217 -4.19 -26.69 -9.17
C ARG A 217 -3.14 -27.70 -9.59
N LEU A 218 -2.04 -27.22 -10.16
CA LEU A 218 -0.92 -28.08 -10.56
C LEU A 218 -0.45 -28.89 -9.35
N LEU A 219 -0.26 -28.22 -8.21
CA LEU A 219 0.17 -28.87 -6.97
C LEU A 219 -0.92 -29.77 -6.37
N TRP A 220 -2.20 -29.41 -6.50
CA TRP A 220 -3.30 -30.21 -5.98
C TRP A 220 -3.43 -31.53 -6.73
N GLN A 221 -3.26 -31.54 -8.06
CA GLN A 221 -3.27 -32.78 -8.82
C GLN A 221 -2.08 -33.68 -8.50
N VAL A 222 -0.89 -33.11 -8.29
CA VAL A 222 0.27 -33.90 -7.82
C VAL A 222 -0.02 -34.50 -6.45
N TYR A 223 -0.65 -33.74 -5.55
CA TYR A 223 -1.01 -34.20 -4.22
C TYR A 223 -2.04 -35.33 -4.26
N ASP A 224 -3.15 -35.13 -4.99
CA ASP A 224 -4.22 -36.11 -5.15
C ASP A 224 -3.68 -37.42 -5.79
N GLY A 225 -2.84 -37.31 -6.82
CA GLY A 225 -2.22 -38.48 -7.47
C GLY A 225 -1.24 -39.26 -6.60
N ILE A 226 -0.64 -38.65 -5.57
CA ILE A 226 0.26 -39.32 -4.63
C ILE A 226 -0.50 -39.91 -3.44
N PHE A 227 -1.50 -39.18 -2.91
CA PHE A 227 -2.08 -39.43 -1.59
C PHE A 227 -3.55 -39.86 -1.61
N ALA A 228 -4.31 -39.61 -2.68
CA ALA A 228 -5.71 -39.99 -2.76
C ALA A 228 -5.90 -41.29 -3.55
N THR A 229 -6.78 -42.15 -3.03
CA THR A 229 -7.21 -43.42 -3.66
C THR A 229 -8.47 -43.25 -4.51
N ARG A 230 -8.92 -42.01 -4.77
CA ARG A 230 -10.12 -41.77 -5.57
C ARG A 230 -9.80 -42.01 -7.05
N VAL A 231 -10.47 -43.00 -7.63
CA VAL A 231 -10.52 -43.16 -9.08
C VAL A 231 -11.33 -41.99 -9.63
N LEU A 232 -10.64 -40.97 -10.13
CA LEU A 232 -11.27 -39.86 -10.83
C LEU A 232 -12.02 -40.40 -12.06
N LEU A 233 -13.28 -40.00 -12.24
CA LEU A 233 -14.02 -40.30 -13.47
C LEU A 233 -13.32 -39.63 -14.66
N PRO A 234 -13.37 -40.21 -15.88
CA PRO A 234 -12.83 -39.55 -17.07
C PRO A 234 -13.39 -38.13 -17.24
N GLY A 235 -12.53 -37.11 -17.17
CA GLY A 235 -12.90 -35.69 -17.24
C GLY A 235 -12.96 -34.96 -15.89
N GLU A 236 -13.11 -35.69 -14.77
CA GLU A 236 -12.86 -35.15 -13.44
C GLU A 236 -11.35 -35.09 -13.20
N GLY A 237 -10.79 -33.90 -13.02
CA GLY A 237 -9.36 -33.72 -12.76
C GLY A 237 -8.49 -33.38 -13.98
N ASP A 238 -9.06 -33.07 -15.16
CA ASP A 238 -8.25 -32.56 -16.27
C ASP A 238 -7.58 -31.21 -15.89
N LEU A 239 -6.28 -31.09 -16.19
CA LEU A 239 -5.52 -29.85 -16.04
C LEU A 239 -6.13 -28.72 -16.87
N TRP A 240 -6.61 -29.07 -18.06
CA TRP A 240 -7.16 -28.12 -19.01
C TRP A 240 -8.67 -28.02 -18.89
N ASN A 241 -9.14 -27.12 -18.02
CA ASN A 241 -10.57 -26.88 -17.80
C ASN A 241 -10.90 -25.39 -17.75
N GLY A 242 -12.20 -25.06 -17.73
CA GLY A 242 -12.75 -23.70 -17.66
C GLY A 242 -12.06 -22.80 -16.64
N ALA A 243 -11.72 -23.38 -15.50
CA ALA A 243 -11.16 -22.64 -14.40
C ALA A 243 -9.63 -22.45 -14.59
N THR A 244 -8.90 -23.36 -15.24
CA THR A 244 -7.47 -23.19 -15.57
C THR A 244 -7.32 -22.16 -16.69
N GLN A 245 -8.16 -22.25 -17.72
CA GLN A 245 -8.25 -21.27 -18.79
C GLN A 245 -8.56 -19.87 -18.23
N THR A 246 -9.50 -19.76 -17.27
CA THR A 246 -9.81 -18.50 -16.58
C THR A 246 -8.62 -17.97 -15.77
N SER A 247 -7.89 -18.84 -15.07
CA SER A 247 -6.71 -18.43 -14.29
C SER A 247 -5.58 -17.95 -15.20
N LEU A 248 -5.39 -18.60 -16.36
CA LEU A 248 -4.41 -18.21 -17.39
C LEU A 248 -4.80 -16.89 -18.06
N ALA A 249 -6.08 -16.70 -18.41
CA ALA A 249 -6.58 -15.43 -18.94
C ALA A 249 -6.31 -14.27 -17.96
N LEU A 250 -6.59 -14.48 -16.67
CA LEU A 250 -6.31 -13.50 -15.62
C LEU A 250 -4.81 -13.19 -15.50
N PHE A 251 -3.96 -14.22 -15.48
CA PHE A 251 -2.50 -14.10 -15.42
C PHE A 251 -1.97 -13.28 -16.60
N LEU A 252 -2.36 -13.62 -17.83
CA LEU A 252 -1.86 -12.97 -19.05
C LEU A 252 -2.33 -11.51 -19.16
N ALA A 253 -3.63 -11.24 -18.97
CA ALA A 253 -4.17 -9.88 -19.07
C ALA A 253 -3.56 -8.95 -18.00
N SER A 254 -3.51 -9.43 -16.75
CA SER A 254 -3.01 -8.63 -15.63
C SER A 254 -1.50 -8.48 -15.68
N GLY A 255 -0.78 -9.49 -16.19
CA GLY A 255 0.64 -9.43 -16.47
C GLY A 255 1.00 -8.36 -17.48
N LEU A 256 0.21 -8.23 -18.56
CA LEU A 256 0.40 -7.16 -19.55
C LEU A 256 0.20 -5.77 -18.94
N ILE A 257 -0.84 -5.59 -18.13
CA ILE A 257 -1.15 -4.32 -17.46
C ILE A 257 -0.04 -3.95 -16.47
N TRP A 258 0.36 -4.90 -15.64
CA TRP A 258 1.45 -4.72 -14.69
C TRP A 258 2.74 -4.36 -15.42
N TRP A 259 3.13 -5.15 -16.43
CA TRP A 259 4.33 -4.90 -17.21
C TRP A 259 4.34 -3.50 -17.83
N TRP A 260 3.23 -3.07 -18.44
CA TRP A 260 3.15 -1.73 -19.02
C TRP A 260 3.33 -0.63 -17.97
N HIS A 261 2.59 -0.66 -16.87
CA HIS A 261 2.61 0.43 -15.90
C HIS A 261 3.88 0.42 -15.04
N TRP A 262 4.36 -0.77 -14.66
CA TRP A 262 5.55 -0.93 -13.84
C TRP A 262 6.84 -0.76 -14.66
N HIS A 263 7.04 -1.55 -15.71
CA HIS A 263 8.31 -1.57 -16.45
C HIS A 263 8.44 -0.45 -17.48
N ARG A 264 7.35 -0.02 -18.13
CA ARG A 264 7.43 1.01 -19.17
C ARG A 264 7.21 2.40 -18.60
N VAL A 265 6.10 2.60 -17.88
CA VAL A 265 5.67 3.95 -17.48
C VAL A 265 6.43 4.46 -16.26
N SER A 266 6.71 3.60 -15.28
CA SER A 266 7.30 4.02 -14.00
C SER A 266 8.83 3.99 -13.96
N ARG A 267 9.50 3.61 -15.06
CA ARG A 267 10.95 3.30 -15.10
C ARG A 267 11.85 4.43 -14.60
N ASP A 268 11.49 5.68 -14.90
CA ASP A 268 12.31 6.86 -14.60
C ASP A 268 11.82 7.61 -13.33
N ASP A 269 10.88 7.04 -12.57
CA ASP A 269 10.21 7.71 -11.43
C ASP A 269 10.83 7.36 -10.06
N LEU A 270 12.16 7.30 -9.97
CA LEU A 270 12.90 6.78 -8.80
C LEU A 270 12.68 7.60 -7.50
N ASP A 271 12.62 8.93 -7.62
CA ASP A 271 12.48 9.86 -6.48
C ASP A 271 11.04 9.92 -5.92
N SER A 272 10.12 9.16 -6.50
CA SER A 272 8.69 9.25 -6.19
C SER A 272 8.33 8.55 -4.88
N ALA A 273 7.75 9.30 -3.94
CA ALA A 273 7.22 8.72 -2.70
C ALA A 273 6.16 7.63 -2.97
N LEU A 274 5.36 7.76 -4.03
CA LEU A 274 4.38 6.74 -4.41
C LEU A 274 5.03 5.45 -4.92
N ARG A 275 6.19 5.55 -5.60
CA ARG A 275 7.02 4.38 -5.94
C ARG A 275 7.46 3.66 -4.68
N GLN A 276 7.91 4.42 -3.69
CA GLN A 276 8.37 3.86 -2.42
C GLN A 276 7.24 3.17 -1.65
N VAL A 277 6.03 3.76 -1.65
CA VAL A 277 4.83 3.13 -1.09
C VAL A 277 4.48 1.84 -1.82
N TYR A 278 4.45 1.85 -3.16
CA TYR A 278 4.20 0.66 -3.97
C TYR A 278 5.20 -0.47 -3.65
N LEU A 279 6.50 -0.15 -3.66
CA LEU A 279 7.58 -1.11 -3.43
C LEU A 279 7.55 -1.69 -2.01
N HIS A 280 7.59 -0.83 -1.00
CA HIS A 280 7.81 -1.27 0.38
C HIS A 280 6.52 -1.76 1.05
N PHE A 281 5.40 -1.04 0.84
CA PHE A 281 4.15 -1.33 1.55
C PHE A 281 3.33 -2.42 0.87
N PHE A 282 3.18 -2.37 -0.46
CA PHE A 282 2.34 -3.34 -1.15
C PHE A 282 3.13 -4.56 -1.65
N ALA A 283 4.27 -4.34 -2.30
CA ALA A 283 4.97 -5.43 -2.94
C ALA A 283 5.83 -6.24 -1.95
N ILE A 284 6.82 -5.61 -1.32
CA ILE A 284 7.78 -6.29 -0.44
C ILE A 284 7.07 -6.75 0.84
N LEU A 285 6.37 -5.87 1.56
CA LEU A 285 5.63 -6.24 2.77
C LEU A 285 4.50 -7.23 2.47
N GLY A 286 3.75 -7.06 1.37
CA GLY A 286 2.70 -8.00 0.97
C GLY A 286 3.25 -9.40 0.67
N GLY A 287 4.38 -9.49 -0.04
CA GLY A 287 5.07 -10.75 -0.31
C GLY A 287 5.61 -11.40 0.97
N ALA A 288 6.30 -10.62 1.82
CA ALA A 288 6.84 -11.09 3.09
C ALA A 288 5.72 -11.58 4.04
N LEU A 289 4.60 -10.86 4.12
CA LEU A 289 3.44 -11.25 4.92
C LEU A 289 2.81 -12.54 4.40
N THR A 290 2.67 -12.69 3.07
CA THR A 290 2.15 -13.91 2.45
C THR A 290 3.04 -15.11 2.79
N VAL A 291 4.36 -14.96 2.70
CA VAL A 291 5.31 -16.01 3.07
C VAL A 291 5.22 -16.34 4.56
N ALA A 292 5.28 -15.34 5.44
CA ALA A 292 5.24 -15.53 6.88
C ALA A 292 3.92 -16.18 7.36
N ALA A 293 2.78 -15.71 6.85
CA ALA A 293 1.47 -16.28 7.16
C ALA A 293 1.37 -17.74 6.69
N THR A 294 1.85 -18.03 5.49
CA THR A 294 1.80 -19.39 4.94
C THR A 294 2.72 -20.36 5.69
N LEU A 295 3.94 -19.93 6.03
CA LEU A 295 4.83 -20.72 6.88
C LEU A 295 4.23 -20.94 8.27
N SER A 296 3.53 -19.94 8.82
CA SER A 296 2.81 -20.08 10.10
C SER A 296 1.69 -21.13 10.00
N ILE A 297 0.91 -21.13 8.92
CA ILE A 297 -0.14 -22.15 8.69
C ILE A 297 0.46 -23.55 8.60
N ILE A 298 1.54 -23.72 7.84
CA ILE A 298 2.24 -25.02 7.72
C ILE A 298 2.74 -25.48 9.08
N LEU A 299 3.46 -24.62 9.81
CA LEU A 299 4.00 -24.93 11.13
C LEU A 299 2.89 -25.28 12.12
N PHE A 300 1.80 -24.50 12.13
CA PHE A 300 0.66 -24.76 12.97
C PHE A 300 0.03 -26.13 12.70
N LYS A 301 -0.22 -26.46 11.43
CA LYS A 301 -0.79 -27.76 11.05
C LYS A 301 0.15 -28.91 11.40
N MET A 302 1.46 -28.74 11.19
CA MET A 302 2.46 -29.72 11.64
C MET A 302 2.44 -29.94 13.16
N LEU A 303 2.31 -28.87 13.96
CA LEU A 303 2.20 -28.97 15.42
C LEU A 303 0.86 -29.57 15.87
N GLN A 304 -0.25 -29.24 15.20
CA GLN A 304 -1.55 -29.87 15.45
C GLN A 304 -1.48 -31.39 15.27
N TRP A 305 -0.88 -31.84 14.16
CA TRP A 305 -0.63 -33.26 13.91
C TRP A 305 0.28 -33.88 14.97
N ALA A 306 1.40 -33.24 15.30
CA ALA A 306 2.36 -33.73 16.29
C ALA A 306 1.78 -33.83 17.71
N PHE A 307 0.86 -32.92 18.05
CA PHE A 307 0.14 -32.96 19.33
C PHE A 307 -1.07 -33.91 19.29
N GLY A 308 -1.36 -34.56 18.17
CA GLY A 308 -2.43 -35.55 18.09
C GLY A 308 -3.84 -34.95 18.11
N GLU A 309 -4.00 -33.69 17.66
CA GLU A 309 -5.29 -33.04 17.46
C GLU A 309 -5.50 -32.72 15.96
N PRO A 310 -5.49 -33.73 15.06
CA PRO A 310 -5.62 -33.47 13.63
C PRO A 310 -7.06 -33.10 13.26
N ASP A 311 -7.24 -32.24 12.26
CA ASP A 311 -8.59 -31.90 11.75
C ASP A 311 -9.30 -33.10 11.10
N ALA A 312 -8.53 -34.12 10.67
CA ALA A 312 -9.01 -35.30 10.00
C ALA A 312 -8.25 -36.55 10.46
N ALA A 313 -8.88 -37.72 10.38
CA ALA A 313 -8.30 -38.98 10.84
C ALA A 313 -7.07 -39.42 10.00
N GLY A 314 -7.05 -39.07 8.72
CA GLY A 314 -5.96 -39.40 7.80
C GLY A 314 -4.97 -38.27 7.59
N ALA A 315 -3.67 -38.59 7.51
CA ALA A 315 -2.62 -37.62 7.21
C ALA A 315 -2.84 -36.91 5.86
N ALA A 316 -3.27 -37.64 4.84
CA ALA A 316 -3.57 -37.09 3.51
C ALA A 316 -4.69 -36.04 3.53
N GLU A 317 -5.71 -36.24 4.36
CA GLU A 317 -6.81 -35.27 4.49
C GLU A 317 -6.39 -34.08 5.35
N HIS A 318 -5.66 -34.32 6.44
CA HIS A 318 -5.15 -33.25 7.30
C HIS A 318 -4.19 -32.29 6.55
N PHE A 319 -3.36 -32.82 5.65
CA PHE A 319 -2.39 -32.04 4.88
C PHE A 319 -2.87 -31.61 3.48
N GLU A 320 -4.17 -31.71 3.19
CA GLU A 320 -4.75 -31.30 1.89
C GLU A 320 -4.57 -29.79 1.60
N PHE A 321 -4.26 -28.98 2.61
CA PHE A 321 -3.96 -27.55 2.45
C PHE A 321 -2.58 -27.28 1.79
N LEU A 322 -1.67 -28.26 1.77
CA LEU A 322 -0.28 -28.08 1.31
C LEU A 322 -0.16 -27.53 -0.13
N PRO A 323 -0.92 -27.99 -1.14
CA PRO A 323 -0.90 -27.40 -2.47
C PRO A 323 -1.19 -25.90 -2.50
N ALA A 324 -2.17 -25.45 -1.72
CA ALA A 324 -2.51 -24.03 -1.62
C ALA A 324 -1.41 -23.25 -0.90
N ALA A 325 -0.85 -23.82 0.17
CA ALA A 325 0.27 -23.23 0.91
C ALA A 325 1.52 -23.10 0.03
N LEU A 326 1.90 -24.13 -0.71
CA LEU A 326 3.04 -24.11 -1.62
C LEU A 326 2.83 -23.09 -2.76
N ALA A 327 1.64 -23.00 -3.33
CA ALA A 327 1.30 -21.98 -4.33
C ALA A 327 1.45 -20.55 -3.78
N ALA A 328 0.99 -20.32 -2.55
CA ALA A 328 1.12 -19.04 -1.85
C ALA A 328 2.58 -18.70 -1.52
N LEU A 329 3.39 -19.68 -1.09
CA LEU A 329 4.83 -19.50 -0.83
C LEU A 329 5.59 -19.12 -2.10
N ILE A 330 5.33 -19.81 -3.21
CA ILE A 330 5.97 -19.50 -4.50
C ILE A 330 5.56 -18.11 -4.97
N SER A 331 4.27 -17.78 -4.91
CA SER A 331 3.75 -16.48 -5.36
C SER A 331 4.24 -15.32 -4.47
N GLY A 332 4.16 -15.46 -3.15
CA GLY A 332 4.63 -14.48 -2.18
C GLY A 332 6.14 -14.32 -2.20
N GLY A 333 6.89 -15.42 -2.34
CA GLY A 333 8.34 -15.43 -2.48
C GLY A 333 8.80 -14.77 -3.77
N ALA A 334 8.13 -15.03 -4.90
CA ALA A 334 8.41 -14.36 -6.17
C ALA A 334 8.13 -12.86 -6.10
N LEU A 335 6.98 -12.47 -5.53
CA LEU A 335 6.61 -11.08 -5.30
C LEU A 335 7.68 -10.34 -4.47
N TRP A 336 8.06 -10.94 -3.34
CA TRP A 336 9.04 -10.38 -2.41
C TRP A 336 10.44 -10.30 -3.05
N GLY A 337 10.93 -11.42 -3.59
CA GLY A 337 12.27 -11.53 -4.15
C GLY A 337 12.49 -10.60 -5.34
N TYR A 338 11.52 -10.50 -6.25
CA TYR A 338 11.60 -9.60 -7.40
C TYR A 338 11.70 -8.13 -6.96
N HIS A 339 10.78 -7.65 -6.12
CA HIS A 339 10.77 -6.23 -5.74
C HIS A 339 11.91 -5.89 -4.77
N TRP A 340 12.38 -6.85 -3.97
CA TRP A 340 13.60 -6.69 -3.18
C TRP A 340 14.83 -6.52 -4.08
N ALA A 341 14.94 -7.30 -5.16
CA ALA A 341 16.01 -7.14 -6.14
C ALA A 341 15.96 -5.75 -6.80
N VAL A 342 14.77 -5.25 -7.13
CA VAL A 342 14.59 -3.89 -7.67
C VAL A 342 15.06 -2.83 -6.67
N VAL A 343 14.61 -2.88 -5.41
CA VAL A 343 15.04 -1.91 -4.38
C VAL A 343 16.56 -1.96 -4.18
N ARG A 344 17.17 -3.16 -4.21
CA ARG A 344 18.62 -3.30 -4.09
C ARG A 344 19.36 -2.64 -5.26
N GLN A 345 18.86 -2.80 -6.48
CA GLN A 345 19.41 -2.12 -7.66
C GLN A 345 19.26 -0.60 -7.57
N GLU A 346 18.08 -0.12 -7.18
CA GLU A 346 17.80 1.33 -7.04
C GLU A 346 18.62 1.95 -5.91
N SER A 347 18.84 1.24 -4.79
CA SER A 347 19.62 1.75 -3.65
C SER A 347 21.07 2.08 -3.99
N ALA A 348 21.64 1.42 -5.01
CA ALA A 348 22.98 1.71 -5.51
C ALA A 348 23.09 3.09 -6.18
N THR A 349 21.97 3.73 -6.54
CA THR A 349 21.94 5.04 -7.20
C THR A 349 21.98 6.23 -6.24
N GLY A 350 21.91 6.01 -4.92
CA GLY A 350 22.13 7.05 -3.91
C GLY A 350 20.97 8.04 -3.68
N VAL A 351 19.75 7.73 -4.12
CA VAL A 351 18.58 8.61 -3.96
C VAL A 351 18.11 8.68 -2.48
N VAL A 352 18.03 9.90 -1.94
CA VAL A 352 17.68 10.19 -0.52
C VAL A 352 16.32 9.60 -0.10
N GLY A 353 15.32 9.59 -0.99
CA GLY A 353 13.99 9.05 -0.72
C GLY A 353 13.94 7.54 -0.45
N LEU A 354 14.93 6.78 -0.95
CA LEU A 354 15.03 5.33 -0.73
C LEU A 354 15.39 4.99 0.71
N ALA A 355 16.30 5.75 1.33
CA ALA A 355 16.77 5.49 2.69
C ALA A 355 15.61 5.56 3.71
N ALA A 356 14.80 6.62 3.66
CA ALA A 356 13.64 6.79 4.55
C ALA A 356 12.60 5.67 4.41
N ALA A 357 12.38 5.17 3.18
CA ALA A 357 11.47 4.07 2.90
C ALA A 357 11.97 2.74 3.49
N VAL A 358 13.27 2.44 3.34
CA VAL A 358 13.92 1.26 3.91
C VAL A 358 13.83 1.25 5.43
N HIS A 359 14.05 2.40 6.09
CA HIS A 359 13.88 2.50 7.54
C HIS A 359 12.44 2.22 7.97
N THR A 360 11.46 2.83 7.29
CA THR A 360 10.02 2.63 7.58
C THR A 360 9.62 1.16 7.44
N TYR A 361 10.09 0.48 6.39
CA TYR A 361 9.85 -0.93 6.16
C TYR A 361 10.33 -1.84 7.31
N ARG A 362 11.52 -1.56 7.86
CA ARG A 362 12.07 -2.34 8.99
C ARG A 362 11.22 -2.18 10.26
N TYR A 363 10.70 -0.99 10.53
CA TYR A 363 9.76 -0.77 11.63
C TYR A 363 8.42 -1.49 11.43
N LEU A 364 7.90 -1.53 10.20
CA LEU A 364 6.65 -2.27 9.90
C LEU A 364 6.80 -3.77 10.17
N LEU A 365 7.94 -4.36 9.78
CA LEU A 365 8.22 -5.77 10.04
C LEU A 365 8.52 -6.05 11.51
N ALA A 366 9.21 -5.15 12.19
CA ALA A 366 9.37 -5.23 13.64
C ALA A 366 8.02 -5.18 14.36
N ALA A 367 7.09 -4.33 13.90
CA ALA A 367 5.73 -4.22 14.45
C ALA A 367 4.94 -5.51 14.20
N LEU A 368 5.01 -6.05 12.98
CA LEU A 368 4.37 -7.31 12.62
C LEU A 368 4.90 -8.47 13.49
N GLY A 369 6.22 -8.61 13.59
CA GLY A 369 6.85 -9.63 14.43
C GLY A 369 6.46 -9.49 15.90
N LEU A 370 6.44 -8.25 16.43
CA LEU A 370 6.05 -7.98 17.80
C LEU A 370 4.58 -8.32 18.05
N GLY A 371 3.69 -7.95 17.12
CA GLY A 371 2.27 -8.27 17.20
C GLY A 371 2.01 -9.78 17.19
N THR A 372 2.67 -10.51 16.28
CA THR A 372 2.61 -11.98 16.22
C THR A 372 3.15 -12.62 17.49
N LEU A 373 4.29 -12.16 18.00
CA LEU A 373 4.86 -12.62 19.27
C LEU A 373 3.92 -12.35 20.45
N ALA A 374 3.36 -11.14 20.53
CA ALA A 374 2.43 -10.75 21.58
C ALA A 374 1.18 -11.63 21.57
N ALA A 375 0.59 -11.89 20.40
CA ALA A 375 -0.53 -12.83 20.27
C ALA A 375 -0.18 -14.24 20.75
N GLY A 376 1.00 -14.76 20.38
CA GLY A 376 1.49 -16.05 20.86
C GLY A 376 1.65 -16.09 22.39
N MET A 377 2.20 -15.03 22.99
CA MET A 377 2.36 -14.90 24.44
C MET A 377 1.02 -14.84 25.17
N ILE A 378 0.03 -14.12 24.64
CA ILE A 378 -1.33 -14.04 25.20
C ILE A 378 -1.96 -15.44 25.25
N ILE A 379 -1.84 -16.21 24.16
CA ILE A 379 -2.35 -17.57 24.10
C ILE A 379 -1.60 -18.49 25.05
N LEU A 380 -0.27 -18.39 25.11
CA LEU A 380 0.53 -19.17 26.05
C LEU A 380 0.11 -18.91 27.50
N PHE A 381 -0.03 -17.64 27.90
CA PHE A 381 -0.50 -17.30 29.25
C PHE A 381 -1.91 -17.81 29.51
N GLY A 382 -2.82 -17.71 28.54
CA GLY A 382 -4.17 -18.28 28.64
C GLY A 382 -4.14 -19.80 28.88
N VAL A 383 -3.27 -20.53 28.17
CA VAL A 383 -3.07 -21.98 28.39
C VAL A 383 -2.51 -22.26 29.78
N VAL A 384 -1.45 -21.55 30.19
CA VAL A 384 -0.82 -21.73 31.50
C VAL A 384 -1.81 -21.47 32.63
N ILE A 385 -2.57 -20.37 32.58
CA ILE A 385 -3.60 -20.05 33.56
C ILE A 385 -4.69 -21.11 33.57
N GLY A 386 -5.11 -21.57 32.39
CA GLY A 386 -6.14 -22.60 32.27
C GLY A 386 -5.70 -23.97 32.81
N VAL A 387 -4.40 -24.25 32.86
CA VAL A 387 -3.84 -25.46 33.51
C VAL A 387 -3.76 -25.30 35.02
N ILE A 388 -3.44 -24.10 35.52
CA ILE A 388 -3.26 -23.85 36.96
C ILE A 388 -4.61 -23.70 37.70
N ALA A 389 -5.61 -23.09 37.06
CA ALA A 389 -6.97 -22.95 37.60
C ALA A 389 -7.86 -24.03 36.99
N PRO A 390 -8.30 -25.09 37.70
CA PRO A 390 -9.09 -26.17 37.09
C PRO A 390 -10.42 -25.67 36.52
N GLN A 391 -10.81 -26.17 35.35
CA GLN A 391 -12.14 -25.92 34.77
C GLN A 391 -13.22 -26.65 35.58
N SER A 392 -14.40 -26.03 35.70
CA SER A 392 -15.59 -26.65 36.30
C SER A 392 -16.61 -27.06 35.22
N GLY A 393 -17.43 -28.09 35.47
CA GLY A 393 -18.50 -28.50 34.55
C GLY A 393 -18.08 -29.39 33.36
N GLN A 394 -18.79 -29.27 32.23
CA GLN A 394 -18.66 -30.17 31.06
C GLN A 394 -17.28 -30.11 30.37
N GLU A 395 -16.45 -29.08 30.62
CA GLU A 395 -15.10 -28.97 30.06
C GLU A 395 -14.08 -29.94 30.70
N LEU A 396 -14.38 -30.50 31.88
CA LEU A 396 -13.57 -31.59 32.48
C LEU A 396 -13.48 -32.85 31.60
N LEU A 397 -14.42 -33.01 30.65
CA LEU A 397 -14.49 -34.20 29.78
C LEU A 397 -13.49 -34.18 28.62
N ARG A 398 -12.86 -33.03 28.31
CA ARG A 398 -11.81 -32.93 27.28
C ARG A 398 -10.44 -32.74 27.94
N THR A 399 -9.71 -33.83 28.16
CA THR A 399 -8.34 -33.80 28.72
C THR A 399 -7.31 -33.08 27.84
N ASP A 400 -7.63 -32.84 26.56
CA ASP A 400 -6.68 -32.37 25.54
C ASP A 400 -6.94 -30.94 25.03
N TRP A 401 -7.80 -30.17 25.69
CA TRP A 401 -8.21 -28.81 25.29
C TRP A 401 -7.03 -27.85 25.06
N TRP A 402 -5.90 -28.05 25.74
CA TRP A 402 -4.73 -27.18 25.72
C TRP A 402 -3.85 -27.39 24.49
N ARG A 403 -3.96 -28.53 23.81
CA ARG A 403 -3.04 -28.93 22.72
C ARG A 403 -3.10 -27.97 21.54
N ASN A 404 -4.31 -27.67 21.06
CA ASN A 404 -4.51 -26.79 19.91
C ASN A 404 -4.15 -25.32 20.18
N PRO A 405 -4.56 -24.70 21.31
CA PRO A 405 -4.07 -23.39 21.72
C PRO A 405 -2.55 -23.36 21.91
N LEU A 406 -1.93 -24.41 22.45
CA LEU A 406 -0.48 -24.48 22.59
C LEU A 406 0.22 -24.53 21.23
N ALA A 407 -0.28 -25.31 20.27
CA ALA A 407 0.23 -25.33 18.90
C ALA A 407 0.16 -23.94 18.27
N SER A 408 -0.95 -23.23 18.49
CA SER A 408 -1.14 -21.85 18.01
C SER A 408 -0.11 -20.89 18.65
N ALA A 409 0.03 -20.94 19.98
CA ALA A 409 0.99 -20.11 20.71
C ALA A 409 2.43 -20.37 20.23
N ALA A 410 2.82 -21.65 20.14
CA ALA A 410 4.14 -22.06 19.69
C ALA A 410 4.44 -21.58 18.27
N THR A 411 3.51 -21.72 17.32
CA THR A 411 3.67 -21.21 15.95
C THR A 411 3.90 -19.70 15.94
N LEU A 412 3.03 -18.94 16.62
CA LEU A 412 3.11 -17.48 16.64
C LEU A 412 4.42 -17.00 17.30
N MET A 413 4.90 -17.68 18.34
CA MET A 413 6.17 -17.35 18.98
C MET A 413 7.37 -17.72 18.09
N LEU A 414 7.37 -18.90 17.47
CA LEU A 414 8.44 -19.35 16.58
C LEU A 414 8.58 -18.49 15.31
N VAL A 415 7.50 -17.84 14.87
CA VAL A 415 7.53 -16.91 13.74
C VAL A 415 7.76 -15.47 14.20
N GLY A 416 7.02 -15.03 15.21
CA GLY A 416 7.04 -13.65 15.70
C GLY A 416 8.35 -13.26 16.37
N ALA A 417 8.93 -14.12 17.21
CA ALA A 417 10.16 -13.79 17.94
C ALA A 417 11.37 -13.59 17.02
N PRO A 418 11.68 -14.47 16.04
CA PRO A 418 12.78 -14.23 15.11
C PRO A 418 12.54 -13.01 14.23
N LEU A 419 11.29 -12.79 13.78
CA LEU A 419 10.94 -11.65 12.93
C LEU A 419 11.13 -10.32 13.67
N TRP A 420 10.58 -10.20 14.88
CA TRP A 420 10.78 -9.04 15.73
C TRP A 420 12.26 -8.84 16.04
N GLY A 421 12.93 -9.89 16.55
CA GLY A 421 14.33 -9.81 16.95
C GLY A 421 15.25 -9.37 15.82
N TYR A 422 15.13 -9.96 14.63
CA TYR A 422 15.98 -9.62 13.49
C TYR A 422 15.84 -8.13 13.10
N TYR A 423 14.61 -7.67 12.88
CA TYR A 423 14.36 -6.31 12.40
C TYR A 423 14.57 -5.25 13.49
N TRP A 424 14.08 -5.51 14.71
CA TRP A 424 14.21 -4.57 15.81
C TRP A 424 15.66 -4.40 16.27
N PHE A 425 16.40 -5.49 16.52
CA PHE A 425 17.81 -5.36 16.90
C PHE A 425 18.68 -4.85 15.74
N GLY A 426 18.29 -5.10 14.50
CA GLY A 426 18.91 -4.45 13.35
C GLY A 426 18.79 -2.94 13.43
N VAL A 427 17.59 -2.42 13.65
CA VAL A 427 17.35 -0.98 13.76
C VAL A 427 18.01 -0.37 15.00
N GLN A 428 18.06 -1.10 16.12
CA GLN A 428 18.77 -0.65 17.32
C GLN A 428 20.29 -0.56 17.11
N ARG A 429 20.88 -1.48 16.35
CA ARG A 429 22.30 -1.41 15.98
C ARG A 429 22.62 -0.17 15.16
N ASP A 430 21.77 0.16 14.18
CA ASP A 430 21.96 1.34 13.34
C ASP A 430 21.78 2.64 14.14
N ALA A 431 20.76 2.69 15.00
CA ALA A 431 20.58 3.79 15.96
C ALA A 431 21.77 3.90 16.95
N GLY A 432 22.41 2.77 17.27
CA GLY A 432 23.66 2.70 18.03
C GLY A 432 24.81 3.51 17.43
N ALA A 433 24.87 3.58 16.10
CA ALA A 433 25.99 4.14 15.34
C ALA A 433 25.88 5.64 15.04
N GLY A 434 24.70 6.28 15.18
CA GLY A 434 24.53 7.70 14.85
C GLY A 434 23.34 8.41 15.53
N LEU A 435 23.51 9.70 15.85
CA LEU A 435 22.50 10.52 16.53
C LEU A 435 21.24 10.78 15.67
N LEU A 436 21.40 10.87 14.34
CA LEU A 436 20.31 11.14 13.38
C LEU A 436 19.28 9.99 13.33
N ASP A 437 19.73 8.75 13.45
CA ASP A 437 18.84 7.58 13.45
C ASP A 437 18.08 7.42 14.78
N ARG A 438 18.66 7.90 15.89
CA ARG A 438 17.98 7.93 17.21
C ARG A 438 16.85 8.94 17.26
N ILE A 439 16.99 10.09 16.59
CA ILE A 439 15.95 11.13 16.51
C ILE A 439 14.98 10.94 15.35
N ALA A 440 15.17 9.91 14.52
CA ALA A 440 14.36 9.65 13.35
C ALA A 440 12.86 9.51 13.68
N LEU A 441 12.02 10.21 12.91
CA LEU A 441 10.56 10.21 13.06
C LEU A 441 9.96 8.79 13.08
N PRO A 442 10.37 7.83 12.21
CA PRO A 442 9.82 6.47 12.23
C PRO A 442 10.06 5.72 13.54
N ARG A 443 11.21 5.93 14.20
CA ARG A 443 11.53 5.30 15.49
C ARG A 443 10.59 5.75 16.59
N ARG A 444 10.36 7.06 16.66
CA ARG A 444 9.44 7.65 17.63
C ARG A 444 8.01 7.19 17.38
N ILE A 445 7.55 7.24 16.13
CA ILE A 445 6.20 6.76 15.75
C ILE A 445 6.04 5.30 16.16
N PHE A 446 7.00 4.43 15.83
CA PHE A 446 6.97 3.02 16.20
C PHE A 446 6.84 2.82 17.72
N ILE A 447 7.74 3.43 18.51
CA ILE A 447 7.73 3.27 19.98
C ILE A 447 6.41 3.78 20.57
N TYR A 448 5.92 4.94 20.13
CA TYR A 448 4.66 5.50 20.62
C TYR A 448 3.45 4.66 20.20
N LEU A 449 3.43 4.09 18.99
CA LEU A 449 2.38 3.16 18.57
C LEU A 449 2.37 1.89 19.41
N VAL A 450 3.55 1.31 19.69
CA VAL A 450 3.67 0.11 20.53
C VAL A 450 3.21 0.39 21.96
N LEU A 451 3.67 1.48 22.56
CA LEU A 451 3.24 1.88 23.91
C LEU A 451 1.75 2.23 23.95
N GLY A 452 1.25 2.95 22.94
CA GLY A 452 -0.16 3.29 22.81
C GLY A 452 -1.04 2.04 22.71
N ALA A 453 -0.66 1.06 21.87
CA ALA A 453 -1.36 -0.22 21.76
C ALA A 453 -1.34 -1.00 23.09
N ALA A 454 -0.21 -1.00 23.80
CA ALA A 454 -0.10 -1.64 25.10
C ALA A 454 -1.00 -0.96 26.16
N ILE A 455 -1.04 0.38 26.19
CA ILE A 455 -1.91 1.14 27.10
C ILE A 455 -3.39 0.84 26.82
N LEU A 456 -3.80 0.84 25.54
CA LEU A 456 -5.17 0.49 25.15
C LEU A 456 -5.51 -0.96 25.56
N GLY A 457 -4.56 -1.89 25.36
CA GLY A 457 -4.69 -3.28 25.80
C GLY A 457 -4.86 -3.40 27.32
N VAL A 458 -4.07 -2.65 28.10
CA VAL A 458 -4.17 -2.61 29.56
C VAL A 458 -5.51 -2.02 30.00
N LEU A 459 -5.92 -0.88 29.44
CA LEU A 459 -7.16 -0.22 29.83
C LEU A 459 -8.39 -1.12 29.60
N GLY A 460 -8.49 -1.71 28.39
CA GLY A 460 -9.59 -2.60 28.04
C GLY A 460 -9.61 -3.86 28.91
N ASN A 461 -8.47 -4.50 29.12
CA ASN A 461 -8.41 -5.78 29.84
C ASN A 461 -8.43 -5.62 31.37
N LEU A 462 -7.99 -4.49 31.91
CA LEU A 462 -8.18 -4.18 33.32
C LEU A 462 -9.66 -3.91 33.62
N SER A 463 -10.37 -3.24 32.71
CA SER A 463 -11.81 -3.03 32.80
C SER A 463 -12.57 -4.35 32.72
N ALA A 464 -12.20 -5.23 31.78
CA ALA A 464 -12.76 -6.58 31.67
C ALA A 464 -12.50 -7.42 32.93
N LEU A 465 -11.28 -7.38 33.46
CA LEU A 465 -10.91 -8.09 34.70
C LEU A 465 -11.74 -7.59 35.89
N LEU A 466 -11.87 -6.27 36.03
CA LEU A 466 -12.69 -5.65 37.08
C LEU A 466 -14.16 -6.03 36.94
N PHE A 467 -14.69 -6.03 35.71
CA PHE A 467 -16.06 -6.45 35.43
C PHE A 467 -16.30 -7.90 35.83
N ILE A 468 -15.44 -8.83 35.41
CA ILE A 468 -15.55 -10.27 35.74
C ILE A 468 -15.49 -10.46 37.26
N PHE A 469 -14.53 -9.81 37.93
CA PHE A 469 -14.41 -9.88 39.39
C PHE A 469 -15.65 -9.34 40.12
N LEU A 470 -16.17 -8.17 39.73
CA LEU A 470 -17.33 -7.57 40.37
C LEU A 470 -18.61 -8.37 40.11
N ARG A 471 -18.79 -8.87 38.87
CA ARG A 471 -19.91 -9.75 38.51
C ARG A 471 -19.95 -10.96 39.43
N ASP A 472 -18.86 -11.71 39.50
CA ASP A 472 -18.80 -12.96 40.28
C ASP A 472 -18.85 -12.69 41.79
N LEU A 473 -18.27 -11.58 42.27
CA LEU A 473 -18.38 -11.15 43.67
C LEU A 473 -19.81 -10.82 44.07
N LEU A 474 -20.56 -10.11 43.21
CA LEU A 474 -21.94 -9.73 43.47
C LEU A 474 -22.90 -10.92 43.35
N GLU A 475 -22.60 -11.89 42.48
CA GLU A 475 -23.32 -13.15 42.36
C GLU A 475 -22.99 -14.14 43.48
N GLY A 476 -21.92 -13.89 44.25
CA GLY A 476 -21.47 -14.77 45.33
C GLY A 476 -20.75 -16.03 44.83
N ASP A 477 -20.24 -16.01 43.59
CA ASP A 477 -19.64 -17.15 42.87
C ASP A 477 -18.15 -16.94 42.55
N LEU A 478 -17.42 -16.22 43.42
CA LEU A 478 -15.97 -16.10 43.30
C LEU A 478 -15.31 -17.48 43.44
N SER A 479 -14.81 -18.00 42.31
CA SER A 479 -14.30 -19.36 42.22
C SER A 479 -13.12 -19.47 41.25
N ALA A 480 -12.59 -20.69 41.05
CA ALA A 480 -11.59 -20.94 40.02
C ALA A 480 -12.11 -20.62 38.61
N GLN A 481 -13.44 -20.65 38.42
CA GLN A 481 -14.08 -20.28 37.17
C GLN A 481 -13.91 -18.79 36.84
N THR A 482 -13.90 -17.91 37.84
CA THR A 482 -13.59 -16.48 37.67
C THR A 482 -12.22 -16.28 37.02
N VAL A 483 -11.22 -17.06 37.43
CA VAL A 483 -9.85 -17.00 36.88
C VAL A 483 -9.82 -17.56 35.45
N GLN A 484 -10.60 -18.61 35.16
CA GLN A 484 -10.75 -19.17 33.83
C GLN A 484 -11.38 -18.17 32.84
N ASP A 485 -12.43 -17.47 33.26
CA ASP A 485 -13.09 -16.44 32.47
C ASP A 485 -12.14 -15.25 32.22
N ALA A 486 -11.28 -14.94 33.19
CA ALA A 486 -10.32 -13.84 33.12
C ALA A 486 -9.01 -14.17 32.37
N LYS A 487 -8.73 -15.43 32.02
CA LYS A 487 -7.40 -15.88 31.57
C LYS A 487 -6.84 -15.11 30.36
N TRP A 488 -7.70 -14.77 29.41
CA TRP A 488 -7.30 -14.00 28.23
C TRP A 488 -6.94 -12.56 28.58
N SER A 489 -7.71 -11.93 29.48
CA SER A 489 -7.42 -10.58 29.96
C SER A 489 -6.14 -10.53 30.78
N ILE A 490 -5.90 -11.52 31.65
CA ILE A 490 -4.63 -11.65 32.36
C ILE A 490 -3.47 -11.84 31.37
N GLY A 491 -3.64 -12.69 30.36
CA GLY A 491 -2.64 -12.89 29.30
C GLY A 491 -2.28 -11.59 28.57
N VAL A 492 -3.28 -10.78 28.19
CA VAL A 492 -3.05 -9.46 27.58
C VAL A 492 -2.31 -8.53 28.54
N LEU A 493 -2.68 -8.47 29.81
CA LEU A 493 -2.03 -7.62 30.80
C LEU A 493 -0.55 -7.99 31.00
N LEU A 494 -0.25 -9.29 31.11
CA LEU A 494 1.13 -9.78 31.25
C LEU A 494 1.97 -9.44 30.02
N THR A 495 1.45 -9.70 28.82
CA THR A 495 2.13 -9.40 27.57
C THR A 495 2.33 -7.90 27.37
N ALA A 496 1.27 -7.09 27.56
CA ALA A 496 1.34 -5.64 27.45
C ALA A 496 2.31 -5.03 28.47
N GLY A 497 2.34 -5.57 29.70
CA GLY A 497 3.30 -5.19 30.73
C GLY A 497 4.75 -5.42 30.29
N ALA A 498 5.06 -6.63 29.82
CA ALA A 498 6.41 -6.96 29.33
C ALA A 498 6.85 -6.08 28.15
N VAL A 499 5.97 -5.90 27.16
CA VAL A 499 6.22 -5.04 25.99
C VAL A 499 6.43 -3.58 26.41
N SER A 500 5.61 -3.08 27.33
CA SER A 500 5.68 -1.70 27.82
C SER A 500 6.98 -1.44 28.58
N VAL A 501 7.38 -2.33 29.50
CA VAL A 501 8.62 -2.20 30.27
C VAL A 501 9.81 -2.12 29.31
N TYR A 502 9.89 -3.01 28.33
CA TYR A 502 10.98 -3.02 27.36
C TYR A 502 11.06 -1.72 26.55
N HIS A 503 9.96 -1.29 25.91
CA HIS A 503 9.96 -0.10 25.05
C HIS A 503 10.09 1.20 25.86
N TRP A 504 9.64 1.20 27.12
CA TRP A 504 9.89 2.30 28.04
C TRP A 504 11.37 2.46 28.38
N LEU A 505 12.08 1.36 28.64
CA LEU A 505 13.53 1.40 28.88
C LEU A 505 14.29 1.93 27.67
N VAL A 506 13.91 1.51 26.47
CA VAL A 506 14.47 2.03 25.20
C VAL A 506 14.23 3.55 25.08
N LEU A 507 12.99 4.01 25.32
CA LEU A 507 12.67 5.43 25.29
C LEU A 507 13.47 6.24 26.33
N ARG A 508 13.75 5.65 27.49
CA ARG A 508 14.57 6.27 28.54
C ARG A 508 16.03 6.38 28.09
N GLU A 509 16.58 5.35 27.49
CA GLU A 509 17.93 5.35 26.91
C GLU A 509 18.08 6.40 25.81
N ASP A 510 17.07 6.52 24.94
CA ASP A 510 17.02 7.52 23.89
C ASP A 510 17.02 8.95 24.41
N ARG A 511 16.33 9.19 25.53
CA ARG A 511 16.27 10.50 26.17
C ARG A 511 17.58 10.82 26.92
N GLY A 512 18.26 9.81 27.46
CA GLY A 512 19.51 9.97 28.20
C GLY A 512 20.75 10.20 27.33
N THR A 513 20.69 9.83 26.06
CA THR A 513 21.79 9.96 25.09
C THR A 513 21.77 11.27 24.31
N ILE A 514 20.71 12.09 24.47
CA ILE A 514 20.67 13.47 23.97
C ILE A 514 21.50 14.33 24.93
N PRO A 515 22.63 14.93 24.49
CA PRO A 515 23.52 15.69 25.37
C PRO A 515 22.76 16.80 26.14
N GLU A 516 23.05 16.97 27.44
CA GLU A 516 22.47 18.05 28.27
C GLU A 516 22.77 19.46 27.76
N THR A 517 23.75 19.62 26.86
CA THR A 517 24.00 20.87 26.12
C THR A 517 22.86 21.24 25.17
N GLY A 518 21.95 20.33 24.84
CA GLY A 518 20.68 20.62 24.15
C GLY A 518 19.52 21.02 25.08
N ARG A 519 19.74 21.05 26.40
CA ARG A 519 18.77 21.50 27.43
C ARG A 519 19.06 22.89 27.96
N ALA A 520 20.26 23.44 27.72
CA ALA A 520 20.40 24.89 27.69
C ALA A 520 19.35 25.39 26.70
N THR A 521 18.51 26.31 27.13
CA THR A 521 17.48 26.94 26.33
C THR A 521 18.18 27.74 25.25
N ILE A 522 18.68 27.05 24.24
CA ILE A 522 19.01 27.67 22.98
C ILE A 522 17.63 27.99 22.40
N PRO A 523 17.23 29.26 22.29
CA PRO A 523 15.93 29.58 21.72
C PRO A 523 15.86 28.91 20.35
N ALA A 524 14.88 28.02 20.18
CA ALA A 524 14.49 27.60 18.86
C ALA A 524 14.27 28.89 18.07
N LEU A 525 14.90 29.01 16.90
CA LEU A 525 14.56 30.05 15.96
C LEU A 525 13.02 30.07 15.86
N PRO A 526 12.35 31.24 15.94
CA PRO A 526 10.90 31.30 15.87
C PRO A 526 10.44 30.44 14.68
N VAL A 527 9.57 29.46 14.99
CA VAL A 527 9.06 28.47 14.05
C VAL A 527 8.53 29.21 12.82
N GLY A 528 9.24 29.12 11.69
CA GLY A 528 8.88 29.84 10.47
C GLY A 528 10.01 30.04 9.45
N LYS A 529 11.28 30.01 9.86
CA LYS A 529 12.40 30.30 8.94
C LYS A 529 12.80 29.12 8.05
N ALA A 530 12.56 29.23 6.75
CA ALA A 530 13.12 28.34 5.73
C ALA A 530 14.55 28.77 5.37
N VAL A 531 15.52 27.87 5.54
CA VAL A 531 16.93 28.13 5.25
C VAL A 531 17.36 27.33 4.02
N ILE A 532 17.85 28.02 3.00
CA ILE A 532 18.43 27.42 1.80
C ILE A 532 19.92 27.73 1.80
N ALA A 533 20.78 26.76 1.55
CA ALA A 533 22.20 26.98 1.35
C ALA A 533 22.56 26.84 -0.13
N LEU A 534 23.14 27.88 -0.72
CA LEU A 534 23.72 27.88 -2.05
C LEU A 534 25.23 27.60 -1.95
N ALA A 535 25.64 26.37 -2.25
CA ALA A 535 27.01 25.89 -2.05
C ALA A 535 27.38 24.76 -3.04
N SER A 536 28.67 24.39 -3.08
CA SER A 536 29.14 23.15 -3.70
C SER A 536 28.73 21.93 -2.86
N GLU A 537 28.72 20.73 -3.47
CA GLU A 537 28.39 19.49 -2.76
C GLU A 537 29.38 19.18 -1.62
N ALA A 538 30.63 19.65 -1.74
CA ALA A 538 31.65 19.53 -0.71
C ALA A 538 31.23 20.16 0.64
N ALA A 539 30.31 21.13 0.65
CA ALA A 539 29.86 21.82 1.86
C ALA A 539 28.86 21.02 2.72
N GLN A 540 28.44 19.84 2.28
CA GLN A 540 27.44 19.02 2.97
C GLN A 540 27.77 18.68 4.43
N PRO A 541 29.02 18.34 4.81
CA PRO A 541 29.39 18.11 6.22
C PRO A 541 29.22 19.36 7.10
N LEU A 542 29.53 20.55 6.56
CA LEU A 542 29.36 21.82 7.26
C LEU A 542 27.87 22.15 7.44
N LEU A 543 27.05 21.88 6.43
CA LEU A 543 25.60 22.06 6.50
C LEU A 543 24.95 21.17 7.56
N LEU A 544 25.36 19.91 7.67
CA LEU A 544 24.86 19.00 8.71
C LEU A 544 25.20 19.49 10.12
N ARG A 545 26.42 20.02 10.33
CA ARG A 545 26.81 20.63 11.61
C ARG A 545 25.97 21.86 11.92
N MET A 546 25.64 22.65 10.90
CA MET A 546 24.81 23.84 11.03
C MET A 546 23.33 23.49 11.28
N GLU A 547 22.77 22.47 10.64
CA GLU A 547 21.43 21.96 10.92
C GLU A 547 21.29 21.49 12.38
N ALA A 548 22.30 20.77 12.88
CA ALA A 548 22.34 20.32 14.27
C ALA A 548 22.32 21.50 15.26
N GLN A 549 22.96 22.62 14.92
CA GLN A 549 22.92 23.82 15.74
C GLN A 549 21.61 24.61 15.56
N LEU A 550 21.15 24.81 14.32
CA LEU A 550 19.97 25.63 14.01
C LEU A 550 18.66 24.97 14.46
N GLY A 551 18.60 23.63 14.49
CA GLY A 551 17.38 22.87 14.78
C GLY A 551 16.32 22.94 13.66
N VAL A 552 16.67 23.50 12.50
CA VAL A 552 15.85 23.54 11.28
C VAL A 552 16.65 22.95 10.11
N PRO A 553 15.99 22.23 9.18
CA PRO A 553 16.67 21.68 8.01
C PRO A 553 17.14 22.79 7.07
N VAL A 554 18.31 22.61 6.47
CA VAL A 554 18.93 23.52 5.50
C VAL A 554 18.91 22.87 4.13
N ARG A 555 18.12 23.41 3.21
CA ARG A 555 18.00 22.85 1.86
C ARG A 555 19.21 23.27 1.02
N LEU A 556 20.03 22.32 0.57
CA LEU A 556 21.15 22.59 -0.34
C LEU A 556 20.63 22.87 -1.76
N TRP A 557 20.96 24.03 -2.29
CA TRP A 557 20.91 24.37 -3.71
C TRP A 557 22.33 24.35 -4.24
N ARG A 558 22.56 23.52 -5.26
CA ARG A 558 23.88 23.37 -5.85
C ARG A 558 24.22 24.62 -6.64
N ARG A 559 25.35 25.23 -6.29
CA ARG A 559 25.96 26.30 -7.06
C ARG A 559 26.76 25.70 -8.21
N LEU A 560 26.52 26.16 -9.44
CA LEU A 560 27.14 25.61 -10.66
C LEU A 560 28.49 26.27 -10.99
N ASP A 561 28.77 27.42 -10.38
CA ASP A 561 29.95 28.27 -10.58
C ASP A 561 30.92 28.27 -9.38
N SER A 562 30.75 27.36 -8.41
CA SER A 562 31.60 27.28 -7.21
C SER A 562 32.60 26.13 -7.28
N ASP A 563 33.85 26.40 -6.93
CA ASP A 563 34.84 25.37 -6.63
C ASP A 563 34.46 24.56 -5.38
N ASP A 564 35.01 23.35 -5.22
CA ASP A 564 34.81 22.48 -4.05
C ASP A 564 35.48 22.99 -2.75
N GLN A 565 35.86 24.27 -2.71
CA GLN A 565 36.46 24.89 -1.53
C GLN A 565 35.38 25.28 -0.53
N VAL A 566 35.46 24.68 0.65
CA VAL A 566 34.54 24.89 1.77
C VAL A 566 35.28 25.63 2.88
N PRO A 567 34.71 26.71 3.43
CA PRO A 567 35.35 27.43 4.52
C PRO A 567 35.34 26.58 5.80
N THR A 568 36.47 26.54 6.50
CA THR A 568 36.55 25.97 7.84
C THR A 568 36.04 26.98 8.85
N LEU A 569 34.81 26.78 9.34
CA LEU A 569 34.21 27.64 10.37
C LEU A 569 34.40 27.03 11.76
N SER A 570 34.77 27.89 12.71
CA SER A 570 34.77 27.59 14.14
C SER A 570 33.34 27.50 14.70
N ASP A 571 33.18 26.90 15.88
CA ASP A 571 31.87 26.84 16.55
C ASP A 571 31.31 28.23 16.90
N GLU A 572 32.19 29.19 17.18
CA GLU A 572 31.83 30.57 17.49
C GLU A 572 31.26 31.30 16.25
N GLU A 573 31.86 31.09 15.07
CA GLU A 573 31.39 31.67 13.81
C GLU A 573 30.05 31.05 13.35
N LEU A 574 29.84 29.76 13.63
CA LEU A 574 28.56 29.10 13.39
C LEU A 574 27.47 29.63 14.33
N ALA A 575 27.79 29.86 15.60
CA ALA A 575 26.87 30.47 16.56
C ALA A 575 26.50 31.92 16.16
N ALA A 576 27.48 32.71 15.71
CA ALA A 576 27.23 34.05 15.19
C ALA A 576 26.35 34.03 13.92
N THR A 577 26.58 33.07 13.02
CA THR A 577 25.76 32.91 11.81
C THR A 577 24.31 32.58 12.16
N ARG A 578 24.09 31.70 13.14
CA ARG A 578 22.76 31.44 13.67
C ARG A 578 22.07 32.71 14.17
N GLU A 579 22.77 33.53 14.96
CA GLU A 579 22.19 34.77 15.48
C GLU A 579 21.75 35.71 14.36
N ARG A 580 22.54 35.80 13.28
CA ARG A 580 22.16 36.54 12.07
C ARG A 580 20.93 35.93 11.39
N ILE A 581 20.83 34.60 11.33
CA ILE A 581 19.65 33.91 10.77
C ILE A 581 18.41 34.22 11.62
N ALA A 582 18.53 34.24 12.95
CA ALA A 582 17.44 34.57 13.87
C ALA A 582 16.89 35.98 13.60
N HIS A 583 17.79 36.96 13.52
CA HIS A 583 17.45 38.37 13.39
C HIS A 583 17.21 38.82 11.94
N ALA A 584 17.43 37.95 10.95
CA ALA A 584 17.17 38.30 9.56
C ALA A 584 15.69 38.69 9.32
N PRO A 585 15.37 39.68 8.48
CA PRO A 585 13.99 40.00 8.16
C PRO A 585 13.33 38.88 7.34
N GLY A 586 12.09 38.54 7.69
CA GLY A 586 11.26 37.56 6.98
C GLY A 586 11.53 36.09 7.32
N ASP A 587 10.71 35.24 6.70
CA ASP A 587 10.63 33.80 7.00
C ASP A 587 11.53 32.95 6.10
N ARG A 588 12.33 33.56 5.22
CA ARG A 588 13.23 32.82 4.33
C ARG A 588 14.62 33.44 4.27
N VAL A 589 15.63 32.58 4.32
CA VAL A 589 17.04 32.95 4.36
C VAL A 589 17.83 32.07 3.39
N LEU A 590 18.62 32.72 2.53
CA LEU A 590 19.60 32.09 1.66
C LEU A 590 20.99 32.25 2.27
N LEU A 591 21.71 31.14 2.42
CA LEU A 591 23.09 31.09 2.88
C LEU A 591 23.99 30.88 1.67
N THR A 592 24.86 31.82 1.34
CA THR A 592 25.87 31.59 0.31
C THR A 592 27.15 31.15 1.00
N ILE A 593 27.67 29.98 0.61
CA ILE A 593 28.89 29.40 1.16
C ILE A 593 29.91 29.32 0.04
N ASP A 594 31.06 29.96 0.25
CA ASP A 594 32.21 29.89 -0.66
C ASP A 594 33.51 30.03 0.14
N ALA A 595 34.66 30.04 -0.56
CA ALA A 595 35.98 30.17 0.04
C ALA A 595 36.15 31.44 0.91
N SER A 596 35.33 32.48 0.70
CA SER A 596 35.35 33.72 1.50
C SER A 596 34.55 33.63 2.80
N GLY A 597 33.78 32.56 3.00
CA GLY A 597 33.03 32.28 4.21
C GLY A 597 31.54 32.07 3.96
N MET A 598 30.74 32.35 4.98
CA MET A 598 29.29 32.13 4.96
C MET A 598 28.53 33.45 5.14
N ARG A 599 27.71 33.80 4.15
CA ARG A 599 26.88 35.01 4.16
C ARG A 599 25.39 34.67 4.26
N VAL A 600 24.68 35.42 5.08
CA VAL A 600 23.23 35.29 5.33
C VAL A 600 22.49 36.35 4.51
N VAL A 601 21.56 35.92 3.66
CA VAL A 601 20.77 36.79 2.78
C VAL A 601 19.28 36.53 3.01
N PRO A 602 18.54 37.43 3.69
CA PRO A 602 17.08 37.33 3.77
C PRO A 602 16.46 37.53 2.39
N TYR A 603 15.42 36.76 2.05
CA TYR A 603 14.72 36.92 0.78
C TYR A 603 13.22 36.63 0.90
N ARG A 604 12.45 37.01 -0.12
CA ARG A 604 11.03 36.70 -0.28
C ARG A 604 10.77 36.39 -1.75
N GLU A 605 9.94 35.40 -2.04
CA GLU A 605 9.40 35.18 -3.39
C GLU A 605 8.29 36.20 -3.62
N VAL A 606 8.38 36.98 -4.70
CA VAL A 606 7.38 37.97 -5.11
C VAL A 606 6.55 37.41 -6.25
#